data_AF-A0A382Y3Y3-F1
#
_entry.id   AF-A0A382Y3Y3-F1
#
_cell.length_a   1.000
_cell.length_b   1.000
_cell.length_c   1.000
_cell.angle_alpha   90.00
_cell.angle_beta   90.00
_cell.angle_gamma   90.00
#
_symmetry.space_group_name_H-M   'P 1'
#
loop_
_entity.id
_entity.type
_entity.pdbx_description
1 polymer ?
#
loop_
_entity_poly.entity_id
_entity_poly.type
_entity_poly.pdbx_seq_one_letter_code
_entity_poly.pdbx_strand_id
1 'polypeptide(L)'
;MITPQDQTQQTPDNQAPLIPLADFRKSGRAPVEMHHLIFHHKESLVKHGAICKFGKKWLVSEGRLFQWLREQGANAGRPKRPYE
;
A
#
# COMPACT_ATOMS: atom_id res chain seq x y z
N MET A 1 21.17 30.03 -5.00
CA MET A 1 19.96 29.39 -5.57
C MET A 1 19.83 28.03 -4.89
N ILE A 2 18.86 27.85 -4.00
CA ILE A 2 18.63 26.58 -3.29
C ILE A 2 17.67 25.75 -4.12
N THR A 3 18.20 24.77 -4.85
CA THR A 3 17.41 23.66 -5.38
C THR A 3 16.86 22.88 -4.19
N PRO A 4 15.54 22.65 -4.07
CA PRO A 4 15.03 21.66 -3.13
C PRO A 4 15.51 20.31 -3.62
N GLN A 5 16.58 19.81 -2.99
CA GLN A 5 17.01 18.44 -3.17
C GLN A 5 15.87 17.58 -2.65
N ASP A 6 15.18 16.93 -3.58
CA ASP A 6 14.33 15.78 -3.37
C ASP A 6 15.07 14.84 -2.44
N GLN A 7 14.71 14.90 -1.17
CA GLN A 7 15.28 14.08 -0.13
C GLN A 7 14.61 12.72 -0.29
N THR A 8 15.04 11.97 -1.31
CA THR A 8 14.83 10.53 -1.43
C THR A 8 15.67 9.89 -0.31
N GLN A 9 15.27 10.15 0.94
CA GLN A 9 15.81 9.52 2.11
C GLN A 9 15.53 8.03 1.94
N GLN A 10 16.60 7.28 1.73
CA GLN A 10 16.64 5.83 1.92
C GLN A 10 16.44 5.57 3.41
N THR A 11 15.28 5.93 3.96
CA THR A 11 14.84 5.41 5.24
C THR A 11 14.73 3.90 5.03
N PRO A 12 15.31 3.05 5.90
CA PRO A 12 15.04 1.63 5.82
C PRO A 12 13.52 1.46 5.76
N ASP A 13 13.01 0.67 4.83
CA ASP A 13 11.57 0.50 4.50
C ASP A 13 10.66 0.37 5.76
N ASN A 14 11.24 -0.08 6.87
CA ASN A 14 10.63 -0.21 8.18
C ASN A 14 10.42 1.10 8.98
N GLN A 15 10.88 2.26 8.50
CA GLN A 15 10.75 3.58 9.15
C GLN A 15 9.91 4.58 8.33
N ALA A 16 9.39 4.18 7.16
CA ALA A 16 8.51 5.03 6.38
C ALA A 16 7.25 5.39 7.19
N PRO A 17 6.79 6.66 7.15
CA PRO A 17 5.63 7.07 7.91
C PRO A 17 4.39 6.33 7.42
N LEU A 18 3.64 5.77 8.37
CA LEU A 18 2.36 5.13 8.13
C LEU A 18 1.32 6.19 7.76
N ILE A 19 0.78 6.10 6.55
CA ILE A 19 -0.19 7.06 6.03
C ILE A 19 -1.60 6.53 6.32
N PRO A 20 -2.51 7.33 6.90
CA PRO A 20 -3.88 6.89 7.06
C PRO A 20 -4.51 6.61 5.69
N LEU A 21 -5.29 5.53 5.61
CA LEU A 21 -5.95 5.08 4.37
C LEU A 21 -6.74 6.21 3.68
N ALA A 22 -7.36 7.08 4.48
CA ALA A 22 -8.12 8.22 3.99
C ALA A 22 -7.23 9.25 3.26
N ASP A 23 -6.05 9.56 3.81
CA ASP A 23 -5.08 10.46 3.18
C ASP A 23 -4.40 9.81 1.99
N PHE A 24 -4.07 8.51 2.09
CA PHE A 24 -3.49 7.78 0.97
C PHE A 24 -4.43 7.77 -0.25
N ARG A 25 -5.75 7.62 -0.01
CA ARG A 25 -6.75 7.72 -1.08
C ARG A 25 -6.88 9.15 -1.63
N LYS A 26 -6.88 10.16 -0.76
CA LYS A 26 -6.92 11.58 -1.17
C LYS A 26 -5.67 11.99 -1.95
N SER A 27 -4.52 11.38 -1.68
CA SER A 27 -3.26 11.71 -2.34
C SER A 27 -3.20 11.28 -3.80
N GLY A 28 -4.12 10.44 -4.29
CA GLY A 28 -4.12 9.95 -5.67
C GLY A 28 -2.95 9.02 -6.03
N ARG A 29 -2.10 8.68 -5.04
CA ARG A 29 -0.95 7.77 -5.20
C ARG A 29 -1.34 6.30 -5.13
N ALA A 30 -2.56 6.01 -4.68
CA ALA A 30 -3.07 4.65 -4.60
C ALA A 30 -3.29 4.09 -6.02
N PRO A 31 -2.51 3.08 -6.46
CA PRO A 31 -2.67 2.51 -7.79
C PRO A 31 -3.94 1.63 -7.91
N VAL A 32 -4.58 1.33 -6.79
CA VAL A 32 -5.68 0.38 -6.66
C VAL A 32 -6.65 0.79 -5.55
N GLU A 33 -7.88 0.31 -5.64
CA GLU A 33 -8.89 0.51 -4.59
C GLU A 33 -8.54 -0.25 -3.31
N MET A 34 -8.00 0.48 -2.33
CA MET A 34 -7.52 -0.08 -1.07
C MET A 34 -8.59 -0.79 -0.26
N HIS A 35 -9.84 -0.34 -0.31
CA HIS A 35 -10.94 -1.04 0.36
C HIS A 35 -11.15 -2.45 -0.20
N HIS A 36 -10.99 -2.63 -1.52
CA HIS A 36 -11.11 -3.93 -2.15
C HIS A 36 -10.00 -4.87 -1.67
N LEU A 37 -8.77 -4.37 -1.61
CA LEU A 37 -7.64 -5.14 -1.10
C LEU A 37 -7.82 -5.53 0.37
N ILE A 38 -8.26 -4.60 1.22
CA ILE A 38 -8.50 -4.88 2.64
C ILE A 38 -9.64 -5.90 2.80
N PHE A 39 -10.67 -5.86 1.94
CA PHE A 39 -11.79 -6.79 2.02
C PHE A 39 -11.39 -8.23 1.62
N HIS A 40 -10.67 -8.38 0.50
CA HIS A 40 -10.32 -9.69 -0.04
C HIS A 40 -8.99 -10.27 0.47
N HIS A 41 -8.01 -9.42 0.78
CA HIS A 41 -6.63 -9.83 1.08
C HIS A 41 -6.12 -9.28 2.42
N LYS A 42 -7.02 -9.02 3.38
CA LYS A 42 -6.70 -8.46 4.71
C LYS A 42 -5.51 -9.15 5.38
N GLU A 43 -5.52 -10.48 5.39
CA GLU A 43 -4.53 -11.29 6.14
C GLU A 43 -3.17 -11.24 5.47
N SER A 44 -3.13 -11.29 4.14
CA SER A 44 -1.89 -11.19 3.38
C SER A 44 -1.25 -9.80 3.55
N LEU A 45 -2.07 -8.75 3.49
CA LEU A 45 -1.62 -7.36 3.68
C LEU A 45 -1.11 -7.09 5.10
N VAL A 46 -1.77 -7.62 6.13
CA VAL A 46 -1.30 -7.49 7.52
C VAL A 46 -0.02 -8.29 7.73
N LYS A 47 0.08 -9.52 7.19
CA LYS A 47 1.28 -10.37 7.32
C LYS A 47 2.50 -9.73 6.66
N HIS A 48 2.32 -9.06 5.52
CA HIS A 48 3.38 -8.32 4.84
C HIS A 48 3.72 -6.99 5.55
N GLY A 49 2.83 -6.49 6.40
CA GLY A 49 2.96 -5.18 7.04
C GLY A 49 2.64 -4.01 6.11
N ALA A 50 1.92 -4.27 5.02
CA ALA A 50 1.43 -3.23 4.11
C ALA A 50 0.29 -2.41 4.74
N ILE A 51 -0.52 -3.04 5.59
CA ILE A 51 -1.58 -2.37 6.36
C ILE A 51 -1.44 -2.65 7.85
N CYS A 52 -1.78 -1.64 8.65
CA CYS A 52 -1.87 -1.77 10.10
C CYS A 52 -3.20 -1.17 10.59
N LYS A 53 -3.94 -1.91 11.42
CA LYS A 53 -5.16 -1.40 12.04
C LYS A 53 -4.81 -0.70 13.35
N PHE A 54 -4.99 0.61 13.40
CA PHE A 54 -4.81 1.40 14.62
C PHE A 54 -6.17 1.93 15.10
N GLY A 55 -6.75 1.23 16.08
CA GLY A 55 -8.10 1.53 16.57
C GLY A 55 -9.16 1.41 15.48
N LYS A 56 -9.85 2.52 15.17
CA LYS A 56 -10.86 2.60 14.10
C LYS A 56 -10.27 2.98 12.73
N LYS A 57 -8.98 3.31 12.65
CA LYS A 57 -8.33 3.79 11.42
C LYS A 57 -7.42 2.71 10.84
N TRP A 58 -7.41 2.64 9.52
CA TRP A 58 -6.43 1.85 8.78
C TRP A 58 -5.24 2.74 8.41
N LEU A 59 -4.05 2.23 8.66
CA LEU A 59 -2.79 2.81 8.27
C LEU A 59 -2.18 1.96 7.16
N VAL A 60 -1.51 2.62 6.22
CA VAL A 60 -0.93 2.02 5.02
C VAL A 60 0.54 2.38 4.98
N SER A 61 1.38 1.40 4.70
CA SER A 61 2.78 1.63 4.35
C SER A 61 2.93 1.59 2.83
N GLU A 62 3.30 2.70 2.20
CA GLU A 62 3.40 2.82 0.74
C GLU A 62 4.38 1.79 0.15
N GLY A 63 5.62 1.76 0.67
CA GLY A 63 6.68 0.89 0.14
C GLY A 63 6.30 -0.58 0.15
N ARG A 64 5.82 -1.06 1.31
CA ARG A 64 5.34 -2.44 1.47
C ARG A 64 4.07 -2.75 0.70
N LEU A 65 3.17 -1.79 0.55
CA LEU A 65 1.99 -1.98 -0.28
C LEU A 65 2.39 -2.19 -1.74
N PHE A 66 3.30 -1.38 -2.28
CA PHE A 66 3.79 -1.55 -3.65
C PHE A 66 4.55 -2.87 -3.82
N GLN A 67 5.35 -3.26 -2.83
CA GLN A 67 6.05 -4.54 -2.87
C GLN A 67 5.06 -5.72 -2.86
N TRP A 68 4.08 -5.70 -1.96
CA TRP A 68 3.00 -6.68 -1.93
C TRP A 68 2.21 -6.71 -3.24
N LEU A 69 1.95 -5.56 -3.86
CA LEU A 69 1.28 -5.49 -5.16
C LEU A 69 2.11 -6.12 -6.29
N ARG A 70 3.44 -6.00 -6.26
CA ARG A 70 4.29 -6.71 -7.25
C ARG A 70 4.30 -8.20 -7.02
N GLU A 71 4.33 -8.65 -5.76
CA GLU A 71 4.43 -10.06 -5.40
C GLU A 71 3.08 -10.80 -5.52
N GLN A 72 1.99 -10.17 -5.10
CA GLN A 72 0.66 -10.78 -4.99
C GLN A 72 -0.45 -10.02 -5.71
N GLY A 73 -0.20 -8.81 -6.19
CA GLY A 73 -1.22 -7.99 -6.88
C GLY A 73 -1.77 -8.63 -8.15
N ALA A 74 -0.98 -9.44 -8.85
CA ALA A 74 -1.44 -10.23 -10.00
C ALA A 74 -2.53 -11.26 -9.63
N ASN A 75 -2.51 -11.76 -8.39
CA ASN A 75 -3.53 -12.68 -7.85
C ASN A 75 -4.62 -11.95 -7.06
N ALA A 76 -4.42 -10.66 -6.75
CA ALA A 76 -5.37 -9.82 -6.03
C ALA A 76 -6.32 -9.03 -6.94
N GLY A 77 -6.02 -8.97 -8.24
CA GLY A 77 -6.92 -8.49 -9.27
C GLY A 77 -8.04 -9.50 -9.56
N ARG A 78 -9.06 -9.04 -10.32
CA ARG A 78 -10.19 -9.87 -10.80
C ARG A 78 -9.66 -11.25 -11.21
N PRO A 79 -10.21 -12.37 -10.68
CA PRO A 79 -9.69 -13.69 -11.00
C PRO A 79 -9.60 -13.82 -12.53
N LYS A 80 -8.40 -14.21 -13.01
CA LYS A 80 -8.17 -14.48 -14.42
C LYS A 80 -9.30 -15.37 -14.89
N ARG A 81 -10.12 -14.90 -15.84
CA ARG A 81 -11.13 -15.75 -16.46
C ARG A 81 -10.36 -16.95 -17.03
N PRO A 82 -10.75 -18.21 -16.75
CA PRO A 82 -9.98 -19.38 -17.14
C PRO A 82 -9.97 -19.65 -18.66
N TYR A 83 -10.36 -18.68 -19.50
CA TYR A 83 -10.51 -18.82 -20.94
C TYR A 83 -10.28 -17.48 -21.66
N GLU A 84 -9.03 -16.99 -21.62
CA GLU A 84 -8.50 -15.96 -22.52
C GLU A 84 -7.09 -16.36 -22.95
#